data_AF-A0A396KMY3-F1
#
_entry.id   AF-A0A396KMY3-F1
#
_cell.length_a   1.000
_cell.length_b   1.000
_cell.length_c   1.000
_cell.angle_alpha   90.00
_cell.angle_beta   90.00
_cell.angle_gamma   90.00
#
_symmetry.space_group_name_H-M   'P 1'
#
loop_
_entity.id
_entity.type
_entity.pdbx_description
1 polymer ?
#
loop_
_entity_poly.entity_id
_entity_poly.type
_entity_poly.pdbx_seq_one_letter_code
_entity_poly.pdbx_strand_id
1 'polypeptide(L)'
;MELPGNRDKKIIDGTHRIVFYLLPLLGLAFLLWYIKNAACDVVYSDYIRLVNSYLPDVFNPEKFFVADVLTRIPINYLSRIINVKFFGFSITFDRVLGAVSVSLAAWCFAAYSRQLKINIKWFITFMIVMFSLNKWEMLTNGSGWSHFFAFACFYYHQILFDRYYRGQERKWDKTILMLLPWLIILGTAGPYCAIYAVVMILASGAAAFMDTGEKRKQYVIFLICTLIPLLLYILSNSFAVEEHAGATGRSLGEILKDFPTFPIRFILKSLAGMMVGGEELQQWIANGCISNKIIYLLGVILMVGYLWSLWLNISLGIYKKTFFPLILLVSGGANHLLIFLSRYIFEKEDYALSSRYALQFQVGVLGILLTFALASQIRRKRINGGLVKRTVPVLETVFCIAILIGNGYTTYREIQKAPYREENFEKMAEMAPQIPFMSDQELKEHSKEIDDLYEYRKGTDKIRDAFRILEENHLNIFRDR
;
A
#
# COMPACT_ATOMS: atom_id res chain seq x y z
N MET A 1 13.96 -32.80 29.90
CA MET A 1 12.67 -33.40 29.52
C MET A 1 12.74 -33.70 28.04
N GLU A 2 12.97 -34.97 27.71
CA GLU A 2 13.24 -35.45 26.36
C GLU A 2 12.03 -35.31 25.46
N LEU A 3 12.29 -34.92 24.20
CA LEU A 3 11.29 -34.79 23.16
C LEU A 3 10.83 -36.19 22.71
N PRO A 4 9.52 -36.51 22.73
CA PRO A 4 9.06 -37.78 22.20
C PRO A 4 9.21 -37.82 20.68
N GLY A 5 10.09 -38.73 20.24
CA GLY A 5 9.71 -39.82 19.33
C GLY A 5 9.12 -39.41 17.98
N ASN A 6 10.00 -39.27 17.01
CA ASN A 6 9.79 -39.11 15.58
C ASN A 6 9.03 -40.30 14.93
N ARG A 7 7.71 -40.45 15.18
CA ARG A 7 6.86 -41.47 14.52
C ARG A 7 5.44 -41.00 14.15
N ASP A 8 5.30 -39.76 13.70
CA ASP A 8 4.12 -39.30 12.94
C ASP A 8 4.55 -38.45 11.73
N LYS A 9 5.39 -39.02 10.86
CA LYS A 9 5.53 -38.57 9.46
C LYS A 9 4.37 -39.16 8.64
N LYS A 10 3.13 -38.82 8.98
CA LYS A 10 2.00 -39.00 8.06
C LYS A 10 2.00 -37.81 7.11
N ILE A 11 2.47 -38.07 5.88
CA ILE A 11 2.17 -37.36 4.62
C ILE A 11 1.42 -36.03 4.86
N ILE A 12 2.14 -34.97 5.25
CA ILE A 12 1.63 -33.60 5.10
C ILE A 12 2.01 -33.23 3.67
N ASP A 13 1.08 -33.64 2.82
CA ASP A 13 1.09 -33.82 1.39
C ASP A 13 1.60 -32.60 0.58
N GLY A 14 2.37 -32.84 -0.48
CA GLY A 14 3.03 -31.81 -1.29
C GLY A 14 2.07 -30.74 -1.82
N THR A 15 0.81 -31.11 -2.01
CA THR A 15 -0.33 -30.27 -2.40
C THR A 15 -0.50 -29.04 -1.49
N HIS A 16 -0.36 -29.17 -0.17
CA HIS A 16 -0.52 -28.05 0.77
C HIS A 16 0.60 -27.00 0.65
N ARG A 17 1.79 -27.38 0.20
CA ARG A 17 2.93 -26.46 0.04
C ARG A 17 2.83 -25.67 -1.26
N ILE A 18 2.26 -26.25 -2.30
CA ILE A 18 2.10 -25.62 -3.62
C ILE A 18 1.15 -24.42 -3.54
N VAL A 19 0.06 -24.51 -2.78
CA VAL A 19 -0.93 -23.42 -2.66
C VAL A 19 -0.30 -22.10 -2.19
N PHE A 20 0.71 -22.15 -1.30
CA PHE A 20 1.42 -20.96 -0.85
C PHE A 20 2.21 -20.24 -1.96
N TYR A 21 2.57 -20.94 -3.02
CA TYR A 21 3.24 -20.36 -4.18
C TYR A 21 2.26 -20.00 -5.29
N LEU A 22 1.24 -20.85 -5.49
CA LEU A 22 0.26 -20.71 -6.56
C LEU A 22 -0.69 -19.54 -6.32
N LEU A 23 -1.16 -19.29 -5.09
CA LEU A 23 -2.11 -18.20 -4.85
C LEU A 23 -1.52 -16.80 -5.12
N PRO A 24 -0.29 -16.45 -4.68
CA PRO A 24 0.34 -15.22 -5.13
C PRO A 24 0.43 -15.11 -6.66
N LEU A 25 0.79 -16.19 -7.35
CA LEU A 25 0.87 -16.21 -8.81
C LEU A 25 -0.49 -16.01 -9.49
N LEU A 26 -1.56 -16.64 -8.96
CA LEU A 26 -2.93 -16.42 -9.44
C LEU A 26 -3.38 -14.99 -9.16
N GLY A 27 -2.99 -14.42 -8.02
CA GLY A 27 -3.23 -13.00 -7.71
C GLY A 27 -2.52 -12.07 -8.69
N LEU A 28 -1.27 -12.37 -9.08
CA LEU A 28 -0.57 -11.65 -10.14
C LEU A 28 -1.33 -11.74 -11.47
N ALA A 29 -1.71 -12.95 -11.89
CA ALA A 29 -2.48 -13.15 -13.12
C ALA A 29 -3.81 -12.37 -13.10
N PHE A 30 -4.49 -12.36 -11.95
CA PHE A 30 -5.71 -11.58 -11.74
C PHE A 30 -5.48 -10.07 -11.88
N LEU A 31 -4.43 -9.52 -11.26
CA LEU A 31 -4.11 -8.09 -11.37
C LEU A 31 -3.71 -7.71 -12.80
N LEU A 32 -2.94 -8.55 -13.48
CA LEU A 32 -2.57 -8.32 -14.88
C LEU A 32 -3.79 -8.35 -15.81
N TRP A 33 -4.69 -9.32 -15.60
CA TRP A 33 -5.97 -9.37 -16.29
C TRP A 33 -6.77 -8.10 -16.01
N TYR A 34 -6.90 -7.68 -14.75
CA TYR A 34 -7.63 -6.46 -14.41
C TYR A 34 -7.03 -5.22 -15.10
N ILE A 35 -5.71 -5.02 -15.02
CA ILE A 35 -5.02 -3.89 -15.69
C ILE A 35 -5.31 -3.89 -17.19
N LYS A 36 -5.26 -5.05 -17.84
CA LYS A 36 -5.54 -5.18 -19.27
C LYS A 36 -6.94 -4.72 -19.65
N ASN A 37 -7.95 -4.97 -18.81
CA ASN A 37 -9.36 -4.65 -19.11
C ASN A 37 -9.84 -3.33 -18.49
N ALA A 38 -8.94 -2.58 -17.84
CA ALA A 38 -9.29 -1.36 -17.11
C ALA A 38 -8.49 -0.14 -17.54
N ALA A 39 -7.46 -0.31 -18.39
CA ALA A 39 -6.56 0.77 -18.73
C ALA A 39 -5.92 0.61 -20.11
N CYS A 40 -5.75 1.75 -20.80
CA CYS A 40 -4.97 1.84 -22.03
C CYS A 40 -3.64 2.55 -21.78
N ASP A 41 -2.69 2.35 -22.69
CA ASP A 41 -1.32 2.88 -22.55
C ASP A 41 -1.23 4.34 -22.98
N VAL A 42 -1.68 5.26 -22.13
CA VAL A 42 -1.68 6.70 -22.38
C VAL A 42 -1.25 7.48 -21.13
N VAL A 43 -0.47 8.54 -21.35
CA VAL A 43 -0.03 9.46 -20.30
C VAL A 43 -1.20 10.29 -19.78
N TYR A 44 -1.35 10.36 -18.46
CA TYR A 44 -2.34 11.21 -17.79
C TYR A 44 -1.90 11.55 -16.35
N SER A 45 -2.63 12.46 -15.70
CA SER A 45 -2.46 12.84 -14.30
C SER A 45 -1.01 13.24 -13.99
N ASP A 46 -0.41 12.70 -12.91
CA ASP A 46 0.94 13.01 -12.49
C ASP A 46 2.02 12.69 -13.54
N TYR A 47 1.76 11.82 -14.53
CA TYR A 47 2.71 11.57 -15.61
C TYR A 47 2.92 12.78 -16.49
N ILE A 48 1.94 13.67 -16.67
CA ILE A 48 2.11 14.93 -17.41
C ILE A 48 3.29 15.73 -16.84
N ARG A 49 3.36 15.84 -15.50
CA ARG A 49 4.49 16.49 -14.82
C ARG A 49 5.79 15.73 -15.04
N LEU A 50 5.76 14.39 -15.03
CA LEU A 50 6.96 13.57 -15.22
C LEU A 50 7.52 13.71 -16.63
N VAL A 51 6.66 13.74 -17.65
CA VAL A 51 7.05 13.98 -19.04
C VAL A 51 7.79 15.32 -19.13
N ASN A 52 7.14 16.41 -18.73
CA ASN A 52 7.72 17.75 -18.79
C ASN A 52 9.06 17.87 -18.04
N SER A 53 9.18 17.19 -16.89
CA SER A 53 10.38 17.31 -16.05
C SER A 53 11.56 16.49 -16.54
N TYR A 54 11.31 15.30 -17.09
CA TYR A 54 12.35 14.28 -17.27
C TYR A 54 12.56 13.86 -18.71
N LEU A 55 11.51 13.81 -19.53
CA LEU A 55 11.62 13.23 -20.87
C LEU A 55 12.38 14.09 -21.88
N PRO A 56 12.48 15.43 -21.77
CA PRO A 56 13.34 16.20 -22.66
C PRO A 56 14.82 15.76 -22.62
N ASP A 57 15.26 15.15 -21.50
CA ASP A 57 16.56 14.48 -21.41
C ASP A 57 16.54 13.48 -20.25
N VAL A 58 16.08 12.25 -20.54
CA VAL A 58 15.89 11.22 -19.52
C VAL A 58 17.20 10.69 -18.93
N PHE A 59 18.32 10.89 -19.63
CA PHE A 59 19.64 10.42 -19.20
C PHE A 59 20.41 11.46 -18.37
N ASN A 60 19.90 12.68 -18.26
CA ASN A 60 20.54 13.73 -17.49
C ASN A 60 20.33 13.55 -15.97
N PRO A 61 21.40 13.22 -15.22
CA PRO A 61 21.29 13.02 -13.79
C PRO A 61 20.99 14.33 -13.04
N GLU A 62 21.37 15.50 -13.55
CA GLU A 62 21.19 16.78 -12.87
C GLU A 62 19.71 17.15 -12.71
N LYS A 63 18.86 16.71 -13.65
CA LYS A 63 17.39 16.89 -13.56
C LYS A 63 16.77 16.06 -12.44
N PHE A 64 17.46 15.01 -11.99
CA PHE A 64 16.95 14.06 -11.00
C PHE A 64 17.61 14.20 -9.63
N PHE A 65 18.95 14.29 -9.58
CA PHE A 65 19.76 14.36 -8.36
C PHE A 65 19.87 15.79 -7.82
N VAL A 66 18.72 16.34 -7.46
CA VAL A 66 18.57 17.62 -6.76
C VAL A 66 18.42 17.43 -5.25
N ALA A 67 18.36 18.51 -4.46
CA ALA A 67 18.35 18.42 -3.00
C ALA A 67 17.18 17.59 -2.42
N ASP A 68 16.02 17.57 -3.09
CA ASP A 68 14.84 16.77 -2.73
C ASP A 68 14.81 15.38 -3.41
N VAL A 69 15.94 14.86 -3.89
CA VAL A 69 16.02 13.58 -4.64
C VAL A 69 15.33 12.40 -3.94
N LEU A 70 15.34 12.33 -2.61
CA LEU A 70 14.73 11.21 -1.87
C LEU A 70 13.20 11.27 -1.89
N THR A 71 12.61 12.45 -2.03
CA THR A 71 11.14 12.61 -2.23
C THR A 71 10.73 12.26 -3.65
N ARG A 72 11.67 12.35 -4.61
CA ARG A 72 11.49 11.96 -6.03
C ARG A 72 11.59 10.46 -6.29
N ILE A 73 11.90 9.67 -5.26
CA ILE A 73 11.96 8.21 -5.27
C ILE A 73 13.01 7.70 -6.28
N PRO A 74 14.30 7.60 -5.88
CA PRO A 74 15.42 7.34 -6.79
C PRO A 74 15.28 6.17 -7.76
N ILE A 75 14.60 5.10 -7.35
CA ILE A 75 14.35 3.95 -8.23
C ILE A 75 13.55 4.32 -9.49
N ASN A 76 12.73 5.38 -9.44
CA ASN A 76 11.97 5.87 -10.59
C ASN A 76 12.87 6.44 -11.68
N TYR A 77 14.06 6.97 -11.35
CA TYR A 77 15.00 7.44 -12.37
C TYR A 77 15.46 6.27 -13.26
N LEU A 78 15.90 5.18 -12.62
CA LEU A 78 16.32 3.97 -13.31
C LEU A 78 15.16 3.33 -14.09
N SER A 79 13.97 3.27 -13.47
CA SER A 79 12.77 2.73 -14.13
C SER A 79 12.42 3.51 -15.38
N ARG A 80 12.48 4.85 -15.34
CA ARG A 80 12.20 5.70 -16.52
C ARG A 80 13.20 5.48 -17.65
N ILE A 81 14.49 5.38 -17.34
CA ILE A 81 15.51 5.08 -18.35
C ILE A 81 15.22 3.74 -19.03
N ILE A 82 14.90 2.70 -18.25
CA ILE A 82 14.53 1.37 -18.77
C ILE A 82 13.25 1.48 -19.61
N ASN A 83 12.25 2.20 -19.12
CA ASN A 83 10.96 2.35 -19.77
C ASN A 83 11.09 3.06 -21.13
N VAL A 84 11.79 4.20 -21.19
CA VAL A 84 12.07 4.90 -22.45
C VAL A 84 12.85 4.00 -23.41
N LYS A 85 13.96 3.39 -22.95
CA LYS A 85 14.88 2.64 -23.82
C LYS A 85 14.29 1.36 -24.40
N PHE A 86 13.47 0.64 -23.64
CA PHE A 86 13.00 -0.70 -24.03
C PHE A 86 11.49 -0.76 -24.30
N PHE A 87 10.70 0.13 -23.72
CA PHE A 87 9.24 0.07 -23.76
C PHE A 87 8.59 1.33 -24.35
N GLY A 88 9.38 2.31 -24.80
CA GLY A 88 8.86 3.54 -25.42
C GLY A 88 8.03 4.38 -24.46
N PHE A 89 8.39 4.43 -23.18
CA PHE A 89 7.63 5.14 -22.14
C PHE A 89 6.18 4.63 -21.99
N SER A 90 6.04 3.31 -21.84
CA SER A 90 4.79 2.62 -21.58
C SER A 90 4.36 2.77 -20.12
N ILE A 91 3.17 3.30 -19.89
CA ILE A 91 2.52 3.31 -18.57
C ILE A 91 2.11 1.88 -18.18
N THR A 92 1.77 1.04 -19.16
CA THR A 92 1.50 -0.38 -18.93
C THR A 92 2.68 -1.11 -18.31
N PHE A 93 3.92 -0.79 -18.70
CA PHE A 93 5.12 -1.33 -18.05
C PHE A 93 5.14 -1.02 -16.54
N ASP A 94 4.91 0.24 -16.16
CA ASP A 94 4.89 0.65 -14.75
C ASP A 94 3.74 -0.04 -13.99
N ARG A 95 2.55 -0.17 -14.58
CA ARG A 95 1.41 -0.91 -13.99
C ARG A 95 1.75 -2.38 -13.74
N VAL A 96 2.43 -3.03 -14.68
CA VAL A 96 2.91 -4.42 -14.54
C VAL A 96 3.90 -4.53 -13.38
N LEU A 97 4.85 -3.59 -13.24
CA LEU A 97 5.75 -3.56 -12.08
C LEU A 97 4.98 -3.43 -10.76
N GLY A 98 3.89 -2.66 -10.75
CA GLY A 98 2.99 -2.55 -9.60
C GLY A 98 2.34 -3.90 -9.24
N ALA A 99 1.76 -4.60 -10.22
CA ALA A 99 1.14 -5.92 -10.01
C ALA A 99 2.17 -6.97 -9.53
N VAL A 100 3.35 -7.00 -10.15
CA VAL A 100 4.47 -7.88 -9.73
C VAL A 100 4.85 -7.58 -8.29
N SER A 101 4.91 -6.31 -7.91
CA SER A 101 5.26 -5.90 -6.54
C SER A 101 4.23 -6.31 -5.49
N VAL A 102 2.93 -6.21 -5.80
CA VAL A 102 1.87 -6.76 -4.92
C VAL A 102 2.03 -8.27 -4.76
N SER A 103 2.39 -8.99 -5.83
CA SER A 103 2.66 -10.43 -5.75
C SER A 103 3.90 -10.75 -4.92
N LEU A 104 4.97 -9.95 -5.02
CA LEU A 104 6.16 -10.07 -4.16
C LEU A 104 5.78 -9.91 -2.67
N ALA A 105 4.96 -8.91 -2.35
CA ALA A 105 4.40 -8.75 -1.01
C ALA A 105 3.62 -10.01 -0.58
N ALA A 106 2.76 -10.55 -1.44
CA ALA A 106 2.00 -11.77 -1.16
C ALA A 106 2.92 -12.99 -0.89
N TRP A 107 4.03 -13.13 -1.63
CA TRP A 107 5.03 -14.17 -1.38
C TRP A 107 5.76 -13.98 -0.05
N CYS A 108 5.97 -12.76 0.43
CA CYS A 108 6.47 -12.52 1.78
C CYS A 108 5.51 -13.14 2.82
N PHE A 109 4.20 -12.87 2.70
CA PHE A 109 3.18 -13.47 3.57
C PHE A 109 3.10 -14.99 3.42
N ALA A 110 3.30 -15.52 2.22
CA ALA A 110 3.37 -16.97 1.99
C ALA A 110 4.56 -17.61 2.72
N ALA A 111 5.73 -16.99 2.63
CA ALA A 111 6.93 -17.45 3.32
C ALA A 111 6.74 -17.42 4.84
N TYR A 112 6.18 -16.33 5.38
CA TYR A 112 5.86 -16.22 6.80
C TYR A 112 4.82 -17.26 7.25
N SER A 113 3.74 -17.42 6.49
CA SER A 113 2.66 -18.36 6.79
C SER A 113 3.15 -19.81 6.83
N ARG A 114 4.07 -20.17 5.93
CA ARG A 114 4.72 -21.49 5.95
C ARG A 114 5.62 -21.69 7.17
N GLN A 115 6.40 -20.69 7.54
CA GLN A 115 7.26 -20.76 8.73
C GLN A 115 6.44 -20.98 10.01
N LEU A 116 5.32 -20.26 10.15
CA LEU A 116 4.46 -20.33 11.34
C LEU A 116 3.38 -21.44 11.26
N LYS A 117 3.37 -22.19 10.15
CA LYS A 117 2.39 -23.25 9.86
C LYS A 117 0.95 -22.76 9.96
N ILE A 118 0.71 -21.55 9.45
CA ILE A 118 -0.62 -20.96 9.39
C ILE A 118 -1.54 -21.84 8.54
N ASN A 119 -2.76 -22.05 9.03
CA ASN A 119 -3.75 -22.88 8.33
C ASN A 119 -4.10 -22.27 6.96
N ILE A 120 -4.29 -23.13 5.96
CA ILE A 120 -4.52 -22.71 4.58
C ILE A 120 -5.76 -21.81 4.41
N LYS A 121 -6.82 -22.00 5.21
CA LYS A 121 -8.02 -21.15 5.16
C LYS A 121 -7.68 -19.69 5.47
N TRP A 122 -6.89 -19.46 6.52
CA TRP A 122 -6.39 -18.12 6.86
C TRP A 122 -5.49 -17.57 5.75
N PHE A 123 -4.66 -18.43 5.15
CA PHE A 123 -3.83 -18.01 4.03
C PHE A 123 -4.66 -17.54 2.82
N ILE A 124 -5.70 -18.26 2.45
CA ILE A 124 -6.65 -17.85 1.41
C ILE A 124 -7.31 -16.52 1.77
N THR A 125 -7.74 -16.33 3.03
CA THR A 125 -8.29 -15.06 3.50
C THR A 125 -7.31 -13.89 3.31
N PHE A 126 -6.01 -14.08 3.61
CA PHE A 126 -5.00 -13.04 3.33
C PHE A 126 -4.89 -12.73 1.85
N MET A 127 -4.90 -13.75 0.99
CA MET A 127 -4.74 -13.56 -0.45
C MET A 127 -5.93 -12.81 -1.04
N ILE A 128 -7.17 -13.11 -0.61
CA ILE A 128 -8.35 -12.36 -1.05
C ILE A 128 -8.23 -10.87 -0.71
N VAL A 129 -7.78 -10.55 0.51
CA VAL A 129 -7.58 -9.15 0.92
C VAL A 129 -6.36 -8.54 0.19
N MET A 130 -5.23 -9.24 0.13
CA MET A 130 -4.01 -8.74 -0.52
C MET A 130 -4.26 -8.37 -1.99
N PHE A 131 -5.05 -9.14 -2.72
CA PHE A 131 -5.36 -8.91 -4.13
C PHE A 131 -6.69 -8.18 -4.37
N SER A 132 -7.35 -7.67 -3.34
CA SER A 132 -8.57 -6.87 -3.51
C SER A 132 -8.30 -5.61 -4.33
N LEU A 133 -9.27 -5.23 -5.17
CA LEU A 133 -9.18 -4.05 -6.04
C LEU A 133 -9.64 -2.74 -5.35
N ASN A 134 -9.69 -2.70 -4.02
CA ASN A 134 -9.90 -1.46 -3.27
C ASN A 134 -8.78 -0.41 -3.47
N LYS A 135 -7.63 -0.84 -4.02
CA LYS A 135 -6.45 -0.04 -4.41
C LYS A 135 -6.36 0.16 -5.93
N TRP A 136 -7.48 0.05 -6.65
CA TRP A 136 -7.52 0.13 -8.11
C TRP A 136 -6.86 1.38 -8.66
N GLU A 137 -7.02 2.54 -8.00
CA GLU A 137 -6.55 3.83 -8.52
C GLU A 137 -5.02 3.87 -8.65
N MET A 138 -4.31 3.29 -7.67
CA MET A 138 -2.86 3.14 -7.77
C MET A 138 -2.44 2.09 -8.80
N LEU A 139 -3.25 1.04 -9.00
CA LEU A 139 -2.97 -0.02 -9.97
C LEU A 139 -3.14 0.47 -11.41
N THR A 140 -4.17 1.27 -11.71
CA THR A 140 -4.45 1.80 -13.05
C THR A 140 -3.68 3.08 -13.36
N ASN A 141 -3.22 3.83 -12.36
CA ASN A 141 -2.36 4.99 -12.62
C ASN A 141 -0.97 4.58 -13.11
N GLY A 142 -0.35 3.56 -12.52
CA GLY A 142 0.99 3.09 -12.90
C GLY A 142 2.11 3.76 -12.09
N SER A 143 2.01 5.07 -11.79
CA SER A 143 3.05 5.79 -11.03
C SER A 143 3.22 5.25 -9.61
N GLY A 144 2.21 4.56 -9.09
CA GLY A 144 2.20 3.91 -7.78
C GLY A 144 3.07 2.65 -7.68
N TRP A 145 3.69 2.16 -8.76
CA TRP A 145 4.45 0.91 -8.76
C TRP A 145 5.58 0.89 -7.71
N SER A 146 6.30 2.00 -7.56
CA SER A 146 7.41 2.12 -6.60
C SER A 146 6.91 2.01 -5.16
N HIS A 147 5.67 2.42 -4.90
CA HIS A 147 5.05 2.27 -3.59
C HIS A 147 4.67 0.81 -3.32
N PHE A 148 4.08 0.11 -4.30
CA PHE A 148 3.85 -1.33 -4.18
C PHE A 148 5.15 -2.09 -3.94
N PHE A 149 6.22 -1.72 -4.64
CA PHE A 149 7.54 -2.32 -4.45
C PHE A 149 8.10 -2.03 -3.06
N ALA A 150 7.97 -0.79 -2.57
CA ALA A 150 8.37 -0.43 -1.21
C ALA A 150 7.63 -1.28 -0.16
N PHE A 151 6.31 -1.51 -0.30
CA PHE A 151 5.55 -2.37 0.61
C PHE A 151 6.02 -3.83 0.59
N ALA A 152 6.34 -4.39 -0.57
CA ALA A 152 6.94 -5.71 -0.66
C ALA A 152 8.26 -5.77 0.13
N CYS A 153 9.11 -4.75 -0.02
CA CYS A 153 10.36 -4.63 0.71
C CYS A 153 10.15 -4.42 2.22
N PHE A 154 9.14 -3.63 2.63
CA PHE A 154 8.77 -3.45 4.04
C PHE A 154 8.40 -4.79 4.67
N TYR A 155 7.49 -5.56 4.05
CA TYR A 155 7.08 -6.85 4.58
C TYR A 155 8.24 -7.84 4.63
N TYR A 156 9.09 -7.85 3.60
CA TYR A 156 10.29 -8.67 3.61
C TYR A 156 11.22 -8.33 4.79
N HIS A 157 11.53 -7.04 4.99
CA HIS A 157 12.36 -6.58 6.10
C HIS A 157 11.75 -6.93 7.47
N GLN A 158 10.45 -6.68 7.64
CA GLN A 158 9.73 -6.96 8.88
C GLN A 158 9.67 -8.47 9.19
N ILE A 159 9.56 -9.33 8.19
CA ILE A 159 9.61 -10.79 8.35
C ILE A 159 11.03 -11.26 8.68
N LEU A 160 12.07 -10.66 8.10
CA LEU A 160 13.45 -10.93 8.50
C LEU A 160 13.68 -10.54 9.96
N PHE A 161 13.15 -9.39 10.37
CA PHE A 161 13.27 -8.89 11.74
C PHE A 161 12.59 -9.86 12.71
N ASP A 162 11.36 -10.27 12.39
CA ASP A 162 10.62 -11.26 13.14
C ASP A 162 11.34 -12.61 13.22
N ARG A 163 11.97 -13.06 12.13
CA ARG A 163 12.75 -14.31 12.12
C ARG A 163 13.97 -14.22 13.03
N TYR A 164 14.68 -13.09 13.02
CA TYR A 164 15.79 -12.82 13.94
C TYR A 164 15.32 -12.76 15.39
N TYR A 165 14.18 -12.11 15.64
CA TYR A 165 13.52 -12.01 16.94
C TYR A 165 13.18 -13.39 17.51
N ARG A 166 12.74 -14.32 16.65
CA ARG A 166 12.44 -15.70 17.00
C ARG A 166 13.66 -16.60 17.22
N GLY A 167 14.88 -16.11 17.02
CA GLY A 167 16.09 -16.94 17.07
C GLY A 167 16.22 -17.93 15.93
N GLN A 168 15.63 -17.61 14.77
CA GLN A 168 15.63 -18.47 13.58
C GLN A 168 16.38 -17.83 12.40
N GLU A 169 17.30 -16.92 12.69
CA GLU A 169 18.11 -16.21 11.70
C GLU A 169 18.95 -17.15 10.83
N ARG A 170 19.06 -16.79 9.55
CA ARG A 170 19.98 -17.40 8.59
C ARG A 170 21.26 -16.58 8.48
N LYS A 171 22.30 -17.17 7.88
CA LYS A 171 23.64 -16.58 7.71
C LYS A 171 23.65 -15.10 7.31
N TRP A 172 22.76 -14.71 6.39
CA TRP A 172 22.74 -13.36 5.81
C TRP A 172 21.69 -12.42 6.40
N ASP A 173 20.82 -12.91 7.29
CA ASP A 173 19.66 -12.12 7.75
C ASP A 173 20.08 -10.85 8.46
N LYS A 174 21.09 -10.96 9.32
CA LYS A 174 21.63 -9.82 10.05
C LYS A 174 22.15 -8.74 9.09
N THR A 175 22.93 -9.13 8.10
CA THR A 175 23.48 -8.20 7.10
C THR A 175 22.36 -7.54 6.30
N ILE A 176 21.38 -8.33 5.85
CA ILE A 176 20.23 -7.81 5.09
C ILE A 176 19.40 -6.85 5.98
N LEU A 177 19.20 -7.18 7.26
CA LEU A 177 18.46 -6.32 8.20
C LEU A 177 19.12 -4.95 8.40
N MET A 178 20.45 -4.88 8.32
CA MET A 178 21.20 -3.62 8.41
C MET A 178 21.17 -2.84 7.09
N LEU A 179 21.29 -3.51 5.94
CA LEU A 179 21.41 -2.84 4.63
C LEU A 179 20.06 -2.43 4.04
N LEU A 180 19.04 -3.26 4.22
CA LEU A 180 17.76 -3.09 3.53
C LEU A 180 17.03 -1.78 3.89
N PRO A 181 17.04 -1.26 5.14
CA PRO A 181 16.47 0.05 5.43
C PRO A 181 17.09 1.19 4.61
N TRP A 182 18.39 1.15 4.33
CA TRP A 182 19.06 2.15 3.47
C TRP A 182 18.50 2.11 2.05
N LEU A 183 18.44 0.90 1.46
CA LEU A 183 17.93 0.71 0.11
C LEU A 183 16.45 1.08 0.00
N ILE A 184 15.66 0.74 1.02
CA ILE A 184 14.24 1.02 1.07
C ILE A 184 13.98 2.53 1.18
N ILE A 185 14.52 3.16 2.23
CA ILE A 185 14.20 4.53 2.59
C ILE A 185 14.79 5.51 1.57
N LEU A 186 16.04 5.30 1.16
CA LEU A 186 16.71 6.21 0.22
C LEU A 186 16.38 5.88 -1.24
N GLY A 187 15.92 4.67 -1.56
CA GLY A 187 15.74 4.22 -2.93
C GLY A 187 14.31 4.22 -3.44
N THR A 188 13.37 3.65 -2.68
CA THR A 188 12.04 3.28 -3.24
C THR A 188 10.84 3.79 -2.44
N ALA A 189 11.00 4.08 -1.16
CA ALA A 189 9.86 4.30 -0.28
C ALA A 189 9.22 5.70 -0.46
N GLY A 190 10.02 6.72 -0.77
CA GLY A 190 9.57 8.11 -0.80
C GLY A 190 8.80 8.47 0.48
N PRO A 191 7.66 9.16 0.42
CA PRO A 191 6.91 9.56 1.61
C PRO A 191 6.37 8.38 2.44
N TYR A 192 6.27 7.18 1.85
CA TYR A 192 5.81 5.98 2.56
C TYR A 192 6.86 5.44 3.54
N CYS A 193 8.11 5.96 3.51
CA CYS A 193 9.16 5.55 4.42
C CYS A 193 8.87 5.93 5.88
N ALA A 194 8.07 6.97 6.12
CA ALA A 194 7.88 7.57 7.44
C ALA A 194 7.34 6.54 8.46
N ILE A 195 6.19 5.93 8.19
CA ILE A 195 5.60 4.94 9.12
C ILE A 195 6.43 3.67 9.18
N TYR A 196 6.98 3.21 8.05
CA TYR A 196 7.88 2.07 8.05
C TYR A 196 9.06 2.29 9.01
N ALA A 197 9.75 3.42 8.89
CA ALA A 197 10.93 3.73 9.70
C ALA A 197 10.57 3.92 11.17
N VAL A 198 9.51 4.68 11.48
CA VAL A 198 9.02 4.85 12.87
C VAL A 198 8.69 3.51 13.51
N VAL A 199 7.96 2.64 12.82
CA VAL A 199 7.60 1.33 13.37
C VAL A 199 8.82 0.43 13.54
N MET A 200 9.76 0.43 12.61
CA MET A 200 10.99 -0.37 12.75
C MET A 200 11.92 0.15 13.87
N ILE A 201 11.98 1.47 14.08
CA ILE A 201 12.67 2.08 15.23
C ILE A 201 12.00 1.64 16.54
N LEU A 202 10.68 1.76 16.64
CA LEU A 202 9.93 1.33 17.83
C LEU A 202 10.06 -0.17 18.07
N ALA A 203 9.96 -0.98 17.03
CA ALA A 203 10.09 -2.43 17.11
C ALA A 203 11.49 -2.84 17.59
N SER A 204 12.53 -2.23 17.02
CA SER A 204 13.92 -2.48 17.41
C SER A 204 14.18 -2.00 18.84
N GLY A 205 13.67 -0.82 19.22
CA GLY A 205 13.79 -0.29 20.57
C GLY A 205 13.10 -1.17 21.62
N ALA A 206 11.87 -1.62 21.33
CA ALA A 206 11.13 -2.54 22.19
C ALA A 206 11.86 -3.89 22.34
N ALA A 207 12.36 -4.45 21.24
CA ALA A 207 13.14 -5.69 21.28
C ALA A 207 14.45 -5.52 22.07
N ALA A 208 15.16 -4.40 21.90
CA ALA A 208 16.36 -4.07 22.67
C ALA A 208 16.08 -3.88 24.16
N PHE A 209 14.92 -3.32 24.53
CA PHE A 209 14.52 -3.16 25.92
C PHE A 209 14.16 -4.51 26.58
N MET A 210 13.50 -5.38 25.82
CA MET A 210 13.08 -6.71 26.30
C MET A 210 14.23 -7.73 26.39
N ASP A 211 15.30 -7.54 25.62
CA ASP A 211 16.44 -8.45 25.57
C ASP A 211 17.55 -7.98 26.52
N THR A 212 17.85 -8.77 27.55
CA THR A 212 18.93 -8.49 28.50
C THR A 212 20.25 -9.18 28.13
N GLY A 213 20.28 -9.92 27.02
CA GLY A 213 21.43 -10.69 26.56
C GLY A 213 22.17 -10.04 25.39
N GLU A 214 22.91 -10.87 24.64
CA GLU A 214 23.83 -10.42 23.59
C GLU A 214 23.13 -9.83 22.36
N LYS A 215 21.85 -10.18 22.14
CA LYS A 215 21.06 -9.70 20.99
C LYS A 215 20.64 -8.23 21.15
N ARG A 216 20.59 -7.69 22.38
CA ARG A 216 20.30 -6.28 22.66
C ARG A 216 21.08 -5.31 21.77
N LYS A 217 22.40 -5.53 21.67
CA LYS A 217 23.29 -4.70 20.83
C LYS A 217 22.87 -4.72 19.36
N GLN A 218 22.41 -5.86 18.85
CA GLN A 218 22.01 -5.98 17.45
C GLN A 218 20.70 -5.24 17.16
N TYR A 219 19.72 -5.29 18.07
CA TYR A 219 18.52 -4.50 17.92
C TYR A 219 18.80 -2.99 17.92
N VAL A 220 19.74 -2.51 18.76
CA VAL A 220 20.19 -1.11 18.72
C VAL A 220 20.83 -0.77 17.37
N ILE A 221 21.63 -1.67 16.80
CA ILE A 221 22.21 -1.48 15.47
C ILE A 221 21.10 -1.41 14.39
N PHE A 222 20.10 -2.31 14.42
CA PHE A 222 18.99 -2.27 13.46
C PHE A 222 18.18 -0.97 13.57
N LEU A 223 17.99 -0.46 14.79
CA LEU A 223 17.40 0.85 15.04
C LEU A 223 18.19 1.96 14.35
N ILE A 224 19.51 2.02 14.58
CA ILE A 224 20.39 3.04 13.99
C ILE A 224 20.40 2.94 12.45
N CYS A 225 20.47 1.73 11.91
CA CYS A 225 20.41 1.49 10.46
C CYS A 225 19.08 1.92 9.83
N THR A 226 18.02 2.06 10.62
CA THR A 226 16.73 2.61 10.15
C THR A 226 16.65 4.12 10.37
N LEU A 227 17.16 4.61 11.51
CA LEU A 227 17.13 6.01 11.89
C LEU A 227 17.96 6.90 10.97
N ILE A 228 19.19 6.51 10.64
CA ILE A 228 20.07 7.36 9.82
C ILE A 228 19.46 7.61 8.42
N PRO A 229 19.00 6.60 7.67
CA PRO A 229 18.31 6.84 6.40
C PRO A 229 17.06 7.71 6.54
N LEU A 230 16.30 7.56 7.62
CA LEU A 230 15.13 8.42 7.87
C LEU A 230 15.54 9.88 8.06
N LEU A 231 16.61 10.15 8.81
CA LEU A 231 17.12 11.52 8.99
C LEU A 231 17.60 12.12 7.67
N LEU A 232 18.26 11.33 6.81
CA LEU A 232 18.64 11.76 5.46
C LEU A 232 17.41 12.04 4.60
N TYR A 233 16.37 11.20 4.67
CA TYR A 233 15.10 11.45 3.99
C TYR A 233 14.46 12.76 4.46
N ILE A 234 14.38 13.00 5.78
CA ILE A 234 13.81 14.22 6.34
C ILE A 234 14.60 15.46 5.88
N LEU A 235 15.93 15.37 5.86
CA LEU A 235 16.79 16.44 5.34
C LEU A 235 16.54 16.70 3.85
N SER A 236 16.42 15.66 3.02
CA SER A 236 16.08 15.84 1.61
C SER A 236 14.67 16.44 1.45
N ASN A 237 13.71 16.01 2.26
CA ASN A 237 12.36 16.52 2.27
C ASN A 237 12.27 18.00 2.69
N SER A 238 13.20 18.52 3.49
CA SER A 238 13.20 19.95 3.85
C SER A 238 13.49 20.88 2.66
N PHE A 239 13.98 20.34 1.55
CA PHE A 239 14.18 21.07 0.29
C PHE A 239 13.02 20.90 -0.69
N ALA A 240 12.01 20.09 -0.37
CA ALA A 240 10.86 19.88 -1.25
C ALA A 240 9.91 21.09 -1.18
N VAL A 241 9.44 21.54 -2.35
CA VAL A 241 8.41 22.58 -2.47
C VAL A 241 7.09 21.90 -2.80
N GLU A 242 6.15 21.91 -1.85
CA GLU A 242 4.83 21.29 -2.02
C GLU A 242 3.78 22.35 -2.37
N GLU A 243 3.18 22.22 -3.56
CA GLU A 243 1.99 22.96 -3.93
C GLU A 243 0.74 22.10 -3.69
N HIS A 244 -0.08 22.47 -2.70
CA HIS A 244 -1.35 21.82 -2.42
C HIS A 244 -2.51 22.60 -3.02
N ALA A 245 -2.90 22.25 -4.25
CA ALA A 245 -4.11 22.80 -4.86
C ALA A 245 -5.34 22.47 -3.99
N GLY A 246 -6.05 23.50 -3.51
CA GLY A 246 -7.27 23.35 -2.71
C GLY A 246 -7.06 23.22 -1.19
N ALA A 247 -5.85 23.46 -0.67
CA ALA A 247 -5.64 23.58 0.77
C ALA A 247 -6.28 24.88 1.31
N THR A 248 -6.90 24.81 2.49
CA THR A 248 -7.60 25.95 3.11
C THR A 248 -6.66 26.93 3.81
N GLY A 249 -5.41 26.53 4.04
CA GLY A 249 -4.40 27.32 4.78
C GLY A 249 -4.63 27.35 6.30
N ARG A 250 -5.71 26.75 6.80
CA ARG A 250 -6.04 26.73 8.23
C ARG A 250 -5.19 25.72 8.98
N SER A 251 -4.76 26.11 10.18
CA SER A 251 -4.05 25.22 11.09
C SER A 251 -4.98 24.15 11.66
N LEU A 252 -4.41 23.02 12.09
CA LEU A 252 -5.18 21.96 12.74
C LEU A 252 -5.92 22.47 13.99
N GLY A 253 -5.30 23.37 14.77
CA GLY A 253 -5.92 23.95 15.97
C GLY A 253 -7.19 24.74 15.67
N GLU A 254 -7.21 25.52 14.59
CA GLU A 254 -8.39 26.27 14.15
C GLU A 254 -9.51 25.34 13.70
N ILE A 255 -9.17 24.29 12.93
CA ILE A 255 -10.15 23.29 12.48
C ILE A 255 -10.76 22.53 13.66
N LEU A 256 -9.95 22.17 14.67
CA LEU A 256 -10.43 21.46 15.86
C LEU A 256 -11.35 22.32 16.73
N LYS A 257 -11.13 23.64 16.75
CA LYS A 257 -11.99 24.57 17.49
C LYS A 257 -13.40 24.63 16.90
N ASP A 258 -13.51 24.66 15.57
CA ASP A 258 -14.79 24.75 14.87
C ASP A 258 -15.45 23.39 14.66
N PHE A 259 -14.64 22.35 14.41
CA PHE A 259 -15.07 21.00 14.08
C PHE A 259 -14.35 19.95 14.95
N PRO A 260 -14.62 19.88 16.26
CA PRO A 260 -13.89 19.01 17.19
C PRO A 260 -13.99 17.51 16.87
N THR A 261 -15.06 17.09 16.18
CA THR A 261 -15.27 15.70 15.76
C THR A 261 -14.64 15.36 14.42
N PHE A 262 -14.06 16.32 13.68
CA PHE A 262 -13.46 16.11 12.36
C PHE A 262 -12.39 14.99 12.35
N PRO A 263 -11.41 14.94 13.28
CA PRO A 263 -10.41 13.88 13.28
C PRO A 263 -11.03 12.50 13.45
N ILE A 264 -11.98 12.38 14.38
CA ILE A 264 -12.64 11.11 14.68
C ILE A 264 -13.41 10.65 13.43
N ARG A 265 -14.18 11.53 12.80
CA ARG A 265 -14.95 11.23 11.59
C ARG A 265 -14.04 10.84 10.42
N PHE A 266 -12.94 11.56 10.21
CA PHE A 266 -11.94 11.25 9.18
C PHE A 266 -11.35 9.85 9.40
N ILE A 267 -10.88 9.55 10.61
CA ILE A 267 -10.28 8.24 10.93
C ILE A 267 -11.31 7.13 10.78
N LEU A 268 -12.55 7.32 11.25
CA LEU A 268 -13.61 6.33 11.07
C LEU A 268 -13.94 6.08 9.60
N LYS A 269 -13.95 7.11 8.74
CA LYS A 269 -14.09 6.93 7.29
C LYS A 269 -12.91 6.14 6.70
N SER A 270 -11.68 6.47 7.07
CA SER A 270 -10.50 5.75 6.58
C SER A 270 -10.52 4.26 6.92
N LEU A 271 -11.03 3.91 8.12
CA LEU A 271 -11.23 2.54 8.54
C LEU A 271 -12.38 1.87 7.77
N ALA A 272 -13.51 2.57 7.59
CA ALA A 272 -14.63 2.05 6.82
C ALA A 272 -14.24 1.71 5.37
N GLY A 273 -13.39 2.53 4.74
CA GLY A 273 -12.85 2.31 3.39
C GLY A 273 -12.08 1.00 3.21
N MET A 274 -11.64 0.39 4.31
CA MET A 274 -10.98 -0.93 4.30
C MET A 274 -11.93 -2.12 4.46
N MET A 275 -13.15 -1.86 4.95
CA MET A 275 -14.23 -2.85 4.95
C MET A 275 -14.87 -2.93 3.58
N VAL A 276 -15.22 -1.79 2.99
CA VAL A 276 -15.80 -1.63 1.66
C VAL A 276 -15.10 -0.46 0.97
N GLY A 277 -14.75 -0.59 -0.30
CA GLY A 277 -14.01 0.43 -1.05
C GLY A 277 -14.70 1.79 -0.98
N GLY A 278 -13.90 2.84 -0.80
CA GLY A 278 -14.41 4.17 -0.53
C GLY A 278 -15.30 4.74 -1.64
N GLU A 279 -15.01 4.41 -2.90
CA GLU A 279 -15.85 4.79 -4.05
C GLU A 279 -17.26 4.19 -3.95
N GLU A 280 -17.38 2.91 -3.54
CA GLU A 280 -18.69 2.27 -3.34
C GLU A 280 -19.44 2.91 -2.16
N LEU A 281 -18.75 3.19 -1.06
CA LEU A 281 -19.34 3.85 0.10
C LEU A 281 -19.85 5.27 -0.26
N GLN A 282 -19.10 6.01 -1.07
CA GLN A 282 -19.52 7.32 -1.57
C GLN A 282 -20.71 7.22 -2.52
N GLN A 283 -20.71 6.25 -3.43
CA GLN A 283 -21.85 5.99 -4.34
C GLN A 283 -23.11 5.63 -3.56
N TRP A 284 -23.00 4.81 -2.50
CA TRP A 284 -24.15 4.47 -1.66
C TRP A 284 -24.69 5.68 -0.88
N ILE A 285 -23.84 6.63 -0.47
CA ILE A 285 -24.31 7.90 0.09
C ILE A 285 -25.01 8.74 -0.98
N ALA A 286 -24.40 8.89 -2.15
CA ALA A 286 -24.94 9.71 -3.24
C ALA A 286 -26.32 9.20 -3.70
N ASN A 287 -26.52 7.89 -3.71
CA ASN A 287 -27.78 7.25 -4.07
C ASN A 287 -28.80 7.20 -2.91
N GLY A 288 -28.47 7.74 -1.73
CA GLY A 288 -29.35 7.71 -0.55
C GLY A 288 -29.51 6.34 0.10
N CYS A 289 -28.72 5.33 -0.29
CA CYS A 289 -28.79 3.97 0.24
C CYS A 289 -28.31 3.88 1.69
N ILE A 290 -27.28 4.66 2.06
CA ILE A 290 -26.74 4.72 3.42
C ILE A 290 -26.48 6.15 3.85
N SER A 291 -26.36 6.36 5.16
CA SER A 291 -25.94 7.63 5.75
C SER A 291 -24.49 7.61 6.22
N ASN A 292 -23.90 8.78 6.44
CA ASN A 292 -22.58 8.91 7.08
C ASN A 292 -22.49 8.15 8.43
N LYS A 293 -23.60 8.04 9.18
CA LYS A 293 -23.65 7.29 10.45
C LYS A 293 -23.32 5.81 10.25
N ILE A 294 -23.78 5.21 9.14
CA ILE A 294 -23.49 3.81 8.80
C ILE A 294 -22.01 3.65 8.44
N ILE A 295 -21.42 4.60 7.70
CA ILE A 295 -19.98 4.59 7.43
C ILE A 295 -19.18 4.67 8.73
N TYR A 296 -19.53 5.59 9.64
CA TYR A 296 -18.87 5.70 10.93
C TYR A 296 -19.00 4.40 11.75
N LEU A 297 -20.15 3.72 11.69
CA LEU A 297 -20.35 2.41 12.32
C LEU A 297 -19.41 1.33 11.74
N LEU A 298 -19.25 1.26 10.41
CA LEU A 298 -18.29 0.36 9.77
C LEU A 298 -16.85 0.66 10.23
N GLY A 299 -16.51 1.94 10.35
CA GLY A 299 -15.23 2.38 10.91
C GLY A 299 -15.03 1.93 12.36
N VAL A 300 -16.06 2.05 13.20
CA VAL A 300 -16.04 1.59 14.60
C VAL A 300 -15.86 0.07 14.67
N ILE A 301 -16.56 -0.70 13.83
CA ILE A 301 -16.41 -2.16 13.77
C ILE A 301 -14.94 -2.53 13.48
N LEU A 302 -14.32 -1.91 12.47
CA LEU A 302 -12.91 -2.18 12.17
C LEU A 302 -11.97 -1.71 13.29
N MET A 303 -12.25 -0.56 13.92
CA MET A 303 -11.50 -0.07 15.09
C MET A 303 -11.54 -1.08 16.25
N VAL A 304 -12.71 -1.65 16.55
CA VAL A 304 -12.85 -2.72 17.54
C VAL A 304 -12.01 -3.93 17.15
N GLY A 305 -11.96 -4.30 15.87
CA GLY A 305 -11.08 -5.35 15.36
C GLY A 305 -9.58 -5.07 15.60
N TYR A 306 -9.14 -3.82 15.40
CA TYR A 306 -7.77 -3.38 15.74
C TYR A 306 -7.48 -3.52 17.23
N LEU A 307 -8.33 -2.94 18.09
CA LEU A 307 -8.15 -2.97 19.54
C LEU A 307 -8.18 -4.40 20.08
N TRP A 308 -9.10 -5.23 19.57
CA TRP A 308 -9.18 -6.64 19.90
C TRP A 308 -7.91 -7.40 19.51
N SER A 309 -7.35 -7.12 18.32
CA SER A 309 -6.10 -7.73 17.86
C SER A 309 -4.88 -7.30 18.68
N LEU A 310 -4.80 -6.02 19.06
CA LEU A 310 -3.75 -5.54 19.96
C LEU A 310 -3.85 -6.23 21.33
N TRP A 311 -5.06 -6.32 21.89
CA TRP A 311 -5.30 -7.03 23.13
C TRP A 311 -4.92 -8.51 23.04
N LEU A 312 -5.30 -9.21 21.96
CA LEU A 312 -4.92 -10.61 21.73
C LEU A 312 -3.41 -10.81 21.62
N ASN A 313 -2.69 -9.87 21.00
CA ASN A 313 -1.24 -9.94 20.92
C ASN A 313 -0.62 -10.02 22.32
N ILE A 314 -1.10 -9.17 23.23
CA ILE A 314 -0.61 -9.09 24.62
C ILE A 314 -1.13 -10.28 25.45
N SER A 315 -2.45 -10.50 25.48
CA SER A 315 -3.12 -11.46 26.36
C SER A 315 -2.76 -12.92 26.07
N LEU A 316 -2.53 -13.26 24.79
CA LEU A 316 -2.07 -14.59 24.39
C LEU A 316 -0.54 -14.69 24.31
N GLY A 317 0.18 -13.59 24.50
CA GLY A 317 1.63 -13.52 24.36
C GLY A 317 2.11 -13.86 22.95
N ILE A 318 1.36 -13.45 21.92
CA ILE A 318 1.74 -13.65 20.51
C ILE A 318 3.05 -12.91 20.23
N TYR A 319 3.16 -11.67 20.70
CA TYR A 319 4.36 -10.83 20.51
C TYR A 319 5.65 -11.49 21.00
N LYS A 320 5.57 -12.33 22.05
CA LYS A 320 6.71 -13.09 22.58
C LYS A 320 7.18 -14.20 21.64
N LYS A 321 6.30 -14.68 20.76
CA LYS A 321 6.57 -15.78 19.82
C LYS A 321 6.82 -15.30 18.40
N THR A 322 6.24 -14.16 18.03
CA THR A 322 6.39 -13.53 16.72
C THR A 322 5.93 -12.09 16.85
N PHE A 323 6.75 -11.19 16.34
CA PHE A 323 6.54 -9.75 16.45
C PHE A 323 5.85 -9.16 15.22
N PHE A 324 5.90 -9.87 14.09
CA PHE A 324 5.35 -9.41 12.82
C PHE A 324 3.86 -8.97 12.86
N PRO A 325 2.93 -9.70 13.49
CA PRO A 325 1.53 -9.26 13.54
C PRO A 325 1.35 -7.93 14.27
N LEU A 326 2.10 -7.72 15.36
CA LEU A 326 2.05 -6.48 16.13
C LEU A 326 2.64 -5.30 15.34
N ILE A 327 3.76 -5.53 14.62
CA ILE A 327 4.33 -4.55 13.69
C ILE A 327 3.28 -4.10 12.67
N LEU A 328 2.57 -5.03 12.04
CA LEU A 328 1.52 -4.72 11.05
C LEU A 328 0.38 -3.89 11.65
N LEU A 329 -0.10 -4.24 12.86
CA LEU A 329 -1.16 -3.50 13.55
C LEU A 329 -0.74 -2.04 13.84
N VAL A 330 0.49 -1.85 14.34
CA VAL A 330 1.02 -0.52 14.64
C VAL A 330 1.23 0.28 13.35
N SER A 331 1.80 -0.35 12.30
CA SER A 331 1.95 0.29 10.99
C SER A 331 0.61 0.72 10.39
N GLY A 332 -0.40 -0.15 10.41
CA GLY A 332 -1.74 0.19 9.89
C GLY A 332 -2.37 1.36 10.65
N GLY A 333 -2.40 1.29 11.99
CA GLY A 333 -2.93 2.37 12.82
C GLY A 333 -2.20 3.70 12.62
N ALA A 334 -0.86 3.66 12.54
CA ALA A 334 -0.05 4.85 12.30
C ALA A 334 -0.24 5.42 10.88
N ASN A 335 -0.50 4.57 9.88
CA ASN A 335 -0.84 5.02 8.52
C ASN A 335 -2.16 5.79 8.49
N HIS A 336 -3.21 5.34 9.20
CA HIS A 336 -4.46 6.10 9.32
C HIS A 336 -4.22 7.50 9.89
N LEU A 337 -3.38 7.60 10.93
CA LEU A 337 -3.01 8.88 11.53
C LEU A 337 -2.17 9.74 10.59
N LEU A 338 -1.19 9.17 9.88
CA LEU A 338 -0.35 9.91 8.94
C LEU A 338 -1.18 10.52 7.80
N ILE A 339 -2.12 9.76 7.25
CA ILE A 339 -2.99 10.29 6.18
C ILE A 339 -3.89 11.41 6.70
N PHE A 340 -4.42 11.30 7.92
CA PHE A 340 -5.11 12.41 8.55
C PHE A 340 -4.21 13.65 8.68
N LEU A 341 -3.00 13.50 9.23
CA LEU A 341 -2.06 14.60 9.45
C LEU A 341 -1.56 15.23 8.15
N SER A 342 -1.59 14.52 7.02
CA SER A 342 -1.20 15.06 5.71
C SER A 342 -2.37 15.62 4.89
N ARG A 343 -3.62 15.29 5.24
CA ARG A 343 -4.81 15.66 4.45
C ARG A 343 -5.85 16.49 5.20
N TYR A 344 -5.65 16.77 6.49
CA TYR A 344 -6.55 17.65 7.26
C TYR A 344 -6.67 19.05 6.61
N ILE A 345 -5.62 19.52 5.94
CA ILE A 345 -5.55 20.82 5.26
C ILE A 345 -6.61 21.04 4.18
N PHE A 346 -7.30 19.98 3.75
CA PHE A 346 -8.38 20.05 2.78
C PHE A 346 -9.78 20.13 3.42
N GLU A 347 -9.88 19.95 4.75
CA GLU A 347 -11.14 20.01 5.51
C GLU A 347 -12.28 19.11 4.97
N LYS A 348 -11.92 18.07 4.23
CA LYS A 348 -12.86 17.12 3.61
C LYS A 348 -12.60 15.73 4.17
N GLU A 349 -13.56 15.22 4.94
CA GLU A 349 -13.48 13.87 5.52
C GLU A 349 -13.38 12.77 4.45
N ASP A 350 -13.92 13.02 3.26
CA ASP A 350 -13.99 12.04 2.18
C ASP A 350 -12.64 11.74 1.52
N TYR A 351 -11.60 12.57 1.75
CA TYR A 351 -10.23 12.21 1.38
C TYR A 351 -9.77 10.91 2.05
N ALA A 352 -10.30 10.61 3.24
CA ALA A 352 -10.02 9.37 3.96
C ALA A 352 -10.46 8.11 3.19
N LEU A 353 -11.39 8.25 2.23
CA LEU A 353 -11.96 7.16 1.43
C LEU A 353 -11.23 6.94 0.10
N SER A 354 -10.22 7.76 -0.23
CA SER A 354 -9.50 7.61 -1.50
C SER A 354 -8.83 6.23 -1.64
N SER A 355 -8.98 5.63 -2.82
CA SER A 355 -8.35 4.36 -3.18
C SER A 355 -6.81 4.44 -3.13
N ARG A 356 -6.24 5.63 -3.35
CA ARG A 356 -4.78 5.88 -3.24
C ARG A 356 -4.21 5.51 -1.87
N TYR A 357 -4.99 5.59 -0.79
CA TYR A 357 -4.51 5.28 0.56
C TYR A 357 -4.80 3.84 0.99
N ALA A 358 -5.58 3.09 0.21
CA ALA A 358 -6.00 1.74 0.57
C ALA A 358 -4.81 0.80 0.81
N LEU A 359 -3.71 0.97 0.06
CA LEU A 359 -2.48 0.20 0.26
C LEU A 359 -1.88 0.41 1.67
N GLN A 360 -1.84 1.64 2.16
CA GLN A 360 -1.30 1.98 3.49
C GLN A 360 -2.20 1.47 4.62
N PHE A 361 -3.51 1.62 4.46
CA PHE A 361 -4.50 1.21 5.45
C PHE A 361 -4.62 -0.33 5.54
N GLN A 362 -4.44 -1.03 4.41
CA GLN A 362 -4.49 -2.49 4.34
C GLN A 362 -3.51 -3.19 5.29
N VAL A 363 -2.38 -2.56 5.60
CA VAL A 363 -1.33 -3.14 6.47
C VAL A 363 -1.90 -3.65 7.79
N GLY A 364 -2.75 -2.86 8.46
CA GLY A 364 -3.27 -3.29 9.76
C GLY A 364 -4.43 -4.28 9.64
N VAL A 365 -5.20 -4.28 8.54
CA VAL A 365 -6.16 -5.37 8.26
C VAL A 365 -5.44 -6.71 8.14
N LEU A 366 -4.30 -6.74 7.44
CA LEU A 366 -3.44 -7.93 7.39
C LEU A 366 -2.92 -8.32 8.78
N GLY A 367 -2.57 -7.33 9.61
CA GLY A 367 -2.19 -7.54 11.01
C GLY A 367 -3.29 -8.15 11.88
N ILE A 368 -4.54 -7.70 11.71
CA ILE A 368 -5.74 -8.25 12.41
C ILE A 368 -5.94 -9.72 12.03
N LEU A 369 -6.03 -9.99 10.72
CA LEU A 369 -6.25 -11.33 10.20
C LEU A 369 -5.14 -12.29 10.67
N LEU A 370 -3.89 -11.82 10.71
CA LEU A 370 -2.76 -12.64 11.12
C LEU A 370 -2.77 -12.91 12.63
N THR A 371 -3.15 -11.91 13.41
CA THR A 371 -3.38 -12.07 14.84
C THR A 371 -4.46 -13.10 15.11
N PHE A 372 -5.59 -13.06 14.40
CA PHE A 372 -6.68 -14.03 14.58
C PHE A 372 -6.26 -15.44 14.17
N ALA A 373 -5.52 -15.59 13.07
CA ALA A 373 -4.96 -16.86 12.65
C ALA A 373 -4.07 -17.50 13.74
N LEU A 374 -3.19 -16.71 14.34
CA LEU A 374 -2.29 -17.15 15.41
C LEU A 374 -3.04 -17.41 16.72
N ALA A 375 -3.98 -16.56 17.10
CA ALA A 375 -4.83 -16.73 18.28
C ALA A 375 -5.65 -18.02 18.19
N SER A 376 -6.24 -18.31 17.02
CA SER A 376 -6.93 -19.57 16.72
C SER A 376 -5.99 -20.77 16.86
N GLN A 377 -4.76 -20.68 16.35
CA GLN A 377 -3.76 -21.75 16.49
C GLN A 377 -3.34 -21.99 17.95
N ILE A 378 -3.10 -20.94 18.73
CA ILE A 378 -2.72 -21.04 20.14
C ILE A 378 -3.86 -21.66 20.96
N ARG A 379 -5.11 -21.22 20.75
CA ARG A 379 -6.28 -21.73 21.47
C ARG A 379 -6.54 -23.21 21.17
N ARG A 380 -6.37 -23.66 19.91
CA ARG A 380 -6.48 -25.08 19.55
C ARG A 380 -5.45 -25.97 20.25
N LYS A 381 -4.23 -25.47 20.47
CA LYS A 381 -3.16 -26.23 21.15
C LYS A 381 -3.33 -26.28 22.67
N ARG A 382 -3.97 -25.28 23.29
CA ARG A 382 -4.30 -25.28 24.73
C ARG A 382 -5.62 -26.03 24.98
N ILE A 383 -5.59 -27.36 24.87
CA ILE A 383 -6.72 -28.25 25.16
C ILE A 383 -7.02 -28.21 26.67
N ASN A 384 -8.13 -27.55 27.04
CA ASN A 384 -9.05 -27.83 28.17
C ASN A 384 -10.11 -26.69 28.24
N GLY A 385 -11.39 -27.09 28.40
CA GLY A 385 -12.60 -26.43 27.92
C GLY A 385 -13.11 -25.16 28.63
N GLY A 386 -14.10 -24.50 27.99
CA GLY A 386 -14.89 -23.37 28.53
C GLY A 386 -15.79 -22.70 27.47
N LEU A 387 -16.94 -22.15 27.86
CA LEU A 387 -17.95 -21.51 26.98
C LEU A 387 -17.41 -20.25 26.28
N VAL A 388 -16.64 -19.42 27.00
CA VAL A 388 -15.95 -18.21 26.49
C VAL A 388 -14.92 -18.55 25.39
N LYS A 389 -14.38 -19.77 25.36
CA LYS A 389 -13.48 -20.26 24.30
C LYS A 389 -14.21 -20.61 22.99
N ARG A 390 -15.55 -20.76 22.98
CA ARG A 390 -16.34 -21.05 21.76
C ARG A 390 -16.90 -19.80 21.11
N THR A 391 -17.34 -18.81 21.88
CA THR A 391 -17.95 -17.57 21.36
C THR A 391 -16.92 -16.62 20.72
N VAL A 392 -15.72 -16.52 21.29
CA VAL A 392 -14.68 -15.62 20.76
C VAL A 392 -14.21 -16.01 19.35
N PRO A 393 -13.92 -17.29 19.03
CA PRO A 393 -13.64 -17.70 17.65
C PRO A 393 -14.79 -17.45 16.69
N VAL A 394 -16.05 -17.47 17.14
CA VAL A 394 -17.21 -17.14 16.30
C VAL A 394 -17.21 -15.66 15.94
N LEU A 395 -17.01 -14.76 16.91
CA LEU A 395 -16.93 -13.32 16.66
C LEU A 395 -15.78 -12.96 15.70
N GLU A 396 -14.59 -13.53 15.91
CA GLU A 396 -13.45 -13.35 15.00
C GLU A 396 -13.75 -13.88 13.59
N THR A 397 -14.45 -15.01 13.49
CA THR A 397 -14.86 -15.59 12.19
C THR A 397 -15.87 -14.70 11.49
N VAL A 398 -16.91 -14.22 12.19
CA VAL A 398 -17.92 -13.30 11.66
C VAL A 398 -17.26 -12.01 11.19
N PHE A 399 -16.33 -11.46 11.97
CA PHE A 399 -15.56 -10.29 11.61
C PHE A 399 -14.75 -10.50 10.31
N CYS A 400 -14.03 -11.62 10.20
CA CYS A 400 -13.31 -11.97 8.98
C CYS A 400 -14.24 -12.14 7.78
N ILE A 401 -15.40 -12.77 7.96
CA ILE A 401 -16.42 -12.92 6.92
C ILE A 401 -16.90 -11.55 6.46
N ALA A 402 -17.15 -10.61 7.37
CA ALA A 402 -17.55 -9.24 7.02
C ALA A 402 -16.48 -8.53 6.16
N ILE A 403 -15.19 -8.63 6.53
CA ILE A 403 -14.09 -8.09 5.72
C ILE A 403 -14.06 -8.74 4.32
N LEU A 404 -14.20 -10.06 4.26
CA LEU A 404 -14.17 -10.80 3.00
C LEU A 404 -15.35 -10.44 2.09
N ILE A 405 -16.56 -10.32 2.65
CA ILE A 405 -17.75 -9.91 1.90
C ILE A 405 -17.56 -8.49 1.36
N GLY A 406 -17.11 -7.55 2.19
CA GLY A 406 -16.93 -6.17 1.77
C GLY A 406 -15.83 -5.99 0.71
N ASN A 407 -14.68 -6.65 0.89
CA ASN A 407 -13.59 -6.63 -0.10
C ASN A 407 -13.97 -7.40 -1.38
N GLY A 408 -14.71 -8.51 -1.25
CA GLY A 408 -15.24 -9.27 -2.39
C GLY A 408 -16.25 -8.47 -3.19
N TYR A 409 -17.19 -7.78 -2.52
CA TYR A 409 -18.14 -6.86 -3.14
C TYR A 409 -17.42 -5.71 -3.85
N THR A 410 -16.46 -5.08 -3.18
CA THR A 410 -15.65 -3.99 -3.77
C THR A 410 -14.94 -4.47 -5.04
N THR A 411 -14.30 -5.64 -4.97
CA THR A 411 -13.59 -6.23 -6.10
C THR A 411 -14.55 -6.59 -7.25
N TYR A 412 -15.71 -7.15 -6.94
CA TYR A 412 -16.75 -7.46 -7.93
C TYR A 412 -17.24 -6.21 -8.65
N ARG A 413 -17.58 -5.15 -7.91
CA ARG A 413 -18.01 -3.87 -8.47
C ARG A 413 -16.92 -3.24 -9.33
N GLU A 414 -15.68 -3.33 -8.89
CA GLU A 414 -14.54 -2.80 -9.62
C GLU A 414 -14.31 -3.55 -10.94
N ILE A 415 -14.50 -4.86 -10.97
CA ILE A 415 -14.49 -5.65 -12.21
C ILE A 415 -15.59 -5.19 -13.17
N GLN A 416 -16.79 -4.87 -12.67
CA GLN A 416 -17.87 -4.33 -13.51
C GLN A 416 -17.55 -2.94 -14.05
N LYS A 417 -16.75 -2.15 -13.32
CA LYS A 417 -16.32 -0.81 -13.73
C LYS A 417 -15.16 -0.83 -14.72
N ALA A 418 -14.37 -1.91 -14.77
CA ALA A 418 -13.17 -2.00 -15.59
C ALA A 418 -13.39 -1.56 -17.06
N PRO A 419 -14.42 -2.02 -17.80
CA PRO A 419 -14.64 -1.58 -19.18
C PRO A 419 -14.90 -0.07 -19.31
N TYR A 420 -15.61 0.54 -18.35
CA TYR A 420 -15.85 1.99 -18.35
C TYR A 420 -14.58 2.79 -18.02
N ARG A 421 -13.67 2.21 -17.24
CA ARG A 421 -12.35 2.82 -17.00
C ARG A 421 -11.51 2.76 -18.26
N GLU A 422 -11.50 1.61 -18.94
CA GLU A 422 -10.85 1.44 -20.24
C GLU A 422 -11.37 2.46 -21.25
N GLU A 423 -12.70 2.59 -21.40
CA GLU A 423 -13.33 3.60 -22.28
C GLU A 423 -12.84 5.04 -21.99
N ASN A 424 -12.66 5.39 -20.70
CA ASN A 424 -12.12 6.70 -20.34
C ASN A 424 -10.65 6.87 -20.78
N PHE A 425 -9.84 5.81 -20.71
CA PHE A 425 -8.48 5.82 -21.24
C PHE A 425 -8.44 5.80 -22.77
N GLU A 426 -9.39 5.15 -23.44
CA GLU A 426 -9.53 5.20 -24.90
C GLU A 426 -9.83 6.63 -25.36
N LYS A 427 -10.74 7.34 -24.69
CA LYS A 427 -10.98 8.77 -24.94
C LYS A 427 -9.73 9.63 -24.80
N MET A 428 -8.92 9.40 -23.75
CA MET A 428 -7.61 10.05 -23.60
C MET A 428 -6.68 9.71 -24.77
N ALA A 429 -6.64 8.45 -25.22
CA ALA A 429 -5.77 8.00 -26.30
C ALA A 429 -6.19 8.54 -27.67
N GLU A 430 -7.49 8.72 -27.90
CA GLU A 430 -8.04 9.32 -29.14
C GLU A 430 -7.76 10.82 -29.23
N MET A 431 -7.85 11.53 -28.10
CA MET A 431 -7.60 12.97 -28.05
C MET A 431 -6.11 13.32 -28.06
N ALA A 432 -5.26 12.51 -27.42
CA ALA A 432 -3.83 12.81 -27.21
C ALA A 432 -3.07 13.24 -28.48
N PRO A 433 -3.25 12.61 -29.66
CA PRO A 433 -2.54 12.99 -30.88
C PRO A 433 -2.90 14.37 -31.43
N GLN A 434 -4.05 14.93 -31.04
CA GLN A 434 -4.54 16.21 -31.55
C GLN A 434 -4.00 17.38 -30.71
N ILE A 435 -3.78 17.16 -29.42
CA ILE A 435 -3.42 18.21 -28.44
C ILE A 435 -2.17 19.01 -28.82
N PRO A 436 -1.05 18.40 -29.29
CA PRO A 436 0.15 19.15 -29.68
C PRO A 436 -0.09 20.22 -30.75
N PHE A 437 -1.07 19.98 -31.62
CA PHE A 437 -1.36 20.77 -32.82
C PHE A 437 -2.54 21.73 -32.66
N MET A 438 -3.24 21.70 -31.52
CA MET A 438 -4.30 22.66 -31.22
C MET A 438 -3.74 24.09 -31.15
N SER A 439 -4.42 25.01 -31.80
CA SER A 439 -4.18 26.44 -31.67
C SER A 439 -4.47 26.90 -30.23
N ASP A 440 -3.93 28.05 -29.82
CA ASP A 440 -4.18 28.59 -28.48
C ASP A 440 -5.67 28.88 -28.23
N GLN A 441 -6.43 29.19 -29.28
CA GLN A 441 -7.88 29.37 -29.19
C GLN A 441 -8.58 28.03 -28.92
N GLU A 442 -8.30 26.98 -29.69
CA GLU A 442 -8.87 25.64 -29.50
C GLU A 442 -8.52 25.08 -28.11
N LEU A 443 -7.26 25.24 -27.69
CA LEU A 443 -6.82 24.79 -26.37
C LEU A 443 -7.58 25.49 -25.24
N LYS A 444 -7.87 26.78 -25.39
CA LYS A 444 -8.66 27.55 -24.43
C LYS A 444 -10.13 27.13 -24.43
N GLU A 445 -10.70 26.87 -25.60
CA GLU A 445 -12.08 26.39 -25.76
C GLU A 445 -12.28 25.01 -25.12
N HIS A 446 -11.30 24.11 -25.27
CA HIS A 446 -11.32 22.75 -24.71
C HIS A 446 -10.62 22.60 -23.35
N SER A 447 -10.10 23.68 -22.76
CA SER A 447 -9.23 23.63 -21.57
C SER A 447 -9.86 22.84 -20.42
N LYS A 448 -11.14 23.08 -20.11
CA LYS A 448 -11.84 22.37 -19.03
C LYS A 448 -12.00 20.88 -19.33
N GLU A 449 -12.34 20.54 -20.57
CA GLU A 449 -12.49 19.15 -21.02
C GLU A 449 -11.18 18.39 -20.90
N ILE A 450 -10.08 18.99 -21.37
CA ILE A 450 -8.75 18.39 -21.33
C ILE A 450 -8.26 18.24 -19.88
N ASP A 451 -8.39 19.28 -19.06
CA ASP A 451 -7.95 19.24 -17.65
C ASP A 451 -8.70 18.18 -16.84
N ASP A 452 -10.02 18.03 -17.07
CA ASP A 452 -10.83 17.01 -16.41
C ASP A 452 -10.55 15.61 -16.98
N LEU A 453 -10.41 15.45 -18.31
CA LEU A 453 -10.12 14.17 -18.96
C LEU A 453 -8.76 13.61 -18.53
N TYR A 454 -7.70 14.42 -18.54
CA TYR A 454 -6.35 13.97 -18.14
C TYR A 454 -6.10 14.09 -16.63
N GLU A 455 -7.09 14.47 -15.83
CA GLU A 455 -6.98 14.63 -14.37
C GLU A 455 -5.79 15.52 -13.94
N TYR A 456 -5.49 16.57 -14.70
CA TYR A 456 -4.33 17.45 -14.46
C TYR A 456 -4.73 18.93 -14.42
N ARG A 457 -4.89 19.47 -13.21
CA ARG A 457 -5.43 20.81 -12.96
C ARG A 457 -4.37 21.92 -12.83
N LYS A 458 -3.14 21.70 -13.31
CA LYS A 458 -2.03 22.69 -13.20
C LYS A 458 -1.78 23.48 -14.48
N GLY A 459 -2.72 23.43 -15.43
CA GLY A 459 -2.73 24.19 -16.68
C GLY A 459 -2.66 23.30 -17.92
N THR A 460 -3.59 23.53 -18.85
CA THR A 460 -3.73 22.82 -20.11
C THR A 460 -2.49 22.98 -21.02
N ASP A 461 -1.78 24.11 -20.93
CA ASP A 461 -0.51 24.31 -21.65
C ASP A 461 0.53 23.24 -21.28
N LYS A 462 0.62 22.86 -20.01
CA LYS A 462 1.55 21.80 -19.57
C LYS A 462 1.17 20.43 -20.10
N ILE A 463 -0.13 20.19 -20.33
CA ILE A 463 -0.62 18.97 -20.97
C ILE A 463 -0.17 18.97 -22.44
N ARG A 464 -0.35 20.10 -23.14
CA ARG A 464 0.12 20.28 -24.51
C ARG A 464 1.62 20.11 -24.65
N ASP A 465 2.42 20.73 -23.78
CA ASP A 465 3.88 20.60 -23.76
C ASP A 465 4.31 19.14 -23.54
N ALA A 466 3.64 18.42 -22.64
CA ALA A 466 3.94 17.02 -22.41
C ALA A 466 3.70 16.18 -23.67
N PHE A 467 2.57 16.37 -24.36
CA PHE A 467 2.30 15.63 -25.58
C PHE A 467 3.22 16.04 -26.75
N ARG A 468 3.67 17.29 -26.83
CA ARG A 468 4.73 17.70 -27.77
C ARG A 468 6.05 16.96 -27.51
N ILE A 469 6.48 16.89 -26.26
CA ILE A 469 7.70 16.15 -25.90
C ILE A 469 7.58 14.67 -26.28
N LEU A 470 6.42 14.04 -26.06
CA LEU A 470 6.20 12.65 -26.43
C LEU A 470 6.20 12.44 -27.96
N GLU A 471 5.63 13.39 -28.71
CA GLU A 471 5.60 13.37 -30.17
C GLU A 471 6.99 13.54 -30.76
N GLU A 472 7.73 14.58 -30.35
CA GLU A 472 9.10 14.86 -30.80
C GLU A 472 10.09 13.70 -30.52
N ASN A 473 9.84 12.92 -29.46
CA ASN A 473 10.70 11.81 -29.06
C ASN A 473 10.18 10.43 -29.52
N HIS A 474 9.07 10.36 -30.26
CA HIS A 474 8.40 9.12 -30.67
C HIS A 474 8.16 8.16 -29.48
N LEU A 475 7.52 8.68 -28.42
CA LEU A 475 7.22 7.94 -27.18
C LEU A 475 5.72 7.76 -26.96
N ASN A 476 5.39 6.72 -26.19
CA ASN A 476 4.03 6.35 -25.79
C ASN A 476 3.09 6.26 -27.01
N ILE A 477 1.98 7.02 -27.03
CA ILE A 477 0.98 7.02 -28.10
C ILE A 477 1.52 7.44 -29.48
N PHE A 478 2.70 8.09 -29.52
CA PHE A 478 3.37 8.53 -30.75
C PHE A 478 4.48 7.58 -31.21
N ARG A 479 4.71 6.46 -30.53
CA ARG A 479 5.83 5.56 -30.82
C ARG A 479 5.82 4.98 -32.23
N ASP A 480 4.64 4.62 -32.73
CA ASP A 480 4.46 3.97 -34.03
C ASP A 480 3.91 4.94 -35.10
N ARG A 481 3.95 6.25 -34.83
CA ARG A 481 3.37 7.31 -35.68
C ARG A 481 4.43 8.14 -36.38
#